data_AF-A0A6A6WVN0-F1
#
_entry.id   AF-A0A6A6WVN0-F1
#
_cell.length_a   1.000
_cell.length_b   1.000
_cell.length_c   1.000
_cell.angle_alpha   90.00
_cell.angle_beta   90.00
_cell.angle_gamma   90.00
#
_symmetry.space_group_name_H-M   'P 1'
#
loop_
_entity.id
_entity.type
_entity.pdbx_description
1 polymer ?
#
loop_
_entity_poly.entity_id
_entity_poly.type
_entity_poly.pdbx_seq_one_letter_code
_entity_poly.pdbx_strand_id
1 'polypeptide(L)'
;MRLVFITLIAGVSAVALPASPGPDVASIGQCPKDCWNESAAQAGCDPNTDDDCLCGIFFDLVTTCVSETCSIPDNLAALDFLDGACS
;
A
#
# COMPACT_ATOMS: atom_id res chain seq x y z
N MET A 1 -20.76 -46.83 25.21
CA MET A 1 -20.63 -46.28 23.84
C MET A 1 -20.11 -44.87 23.96
N ARG A 2 -19.12 -44.55 23.12
CA ARG A 2 -18.19 -43.43 23.25
C ARG A 2 -18.42 -42.54 22.03
N LEU A 3 -18.86 -41.31 22.22
CA LEU A 3 -18.89 -40.29 21.16
C LEU A 3 -18.42 -38.97 21.76
N VAL A 4 -17.11 -38.79 21.75
CA VAL A 4 -16.45 -37.51 22.01
C VAL A 4 -16.50 -36.74 20.70
N PHE A 5 -17.37 -35.74 20.62
CA PHE A 5 -17.42 -34.80 19.51
C PHE A 5 -16.26 -33.82 19.66
N ILE A 6 -15.14 -34.11 19.01
CA ILE A 6 -14.02 -33.19 18.88
C ILE A 6 -14.38 -32.21 17.77
N THR A 7 -14.91 -31.05 18.14
CA THR A 7 -15.05 -29.91 17.23
C THR A 7 -13.66 -29.35 16.94
N LEU A 8 -13.08 -29.78 15.82
CA LEU A 8 -11.97 -29.10 15.15
C LEU A 8 -12.46 -27.70 14.74
N ILE A 9 -12.25 -26.72 15.60
CA ILE A 9 -12.31 -25.31 15.20
C ILE A 9 -11.10 -25.07 14.30
N ALA A 10 -11.36 -25.11 13.00
CA ALA A 10 -10.45 -24.68 11.95
C ALA A 10 -9.94 -23.28 12.30
N GLY A 11 -8.63 -23.13 12.41
CA GLY A 11 -7.98 -21.85 12.52
C GLY A 11 -8.38 -20.97 11.34
N VAL A 12 -9.04 -19.87 11.64
CA VAL A 12 -9.14 -18.73 10.72
C VAL A 12 -7.75 -18.10 10.68
N SER A 13 -6.91 -18.64 9.79
CA SER A 13 -5.77 -17.87 9.28
C SER A 13 -6.37 -16.68 8.54
N ALA A 14 -6.36 -15.51 9.18
CA ALA A 14 -6.50 -14.26 8.46
C ALA A 14 -5.33 -14.20 7.47
N VAL A 15 -5.58 -14.65 6.24
CA VAL A 15 -4.75 -14.33 5.10
C VAL A 15 -4.86 -12.82 4.95
N ALA A 16 -3.93 -12.09 5.55
CA ALA A 16 -3.61 -10.76 5.08
C ALA A 16 -3.22 -10.95 3.61
N LEU A 17 -4.19 -10.74 2.72
CA LEU A 17 -3.91 -10.51 1.32
C LEU A 17 -2.86 -9.41 1.31
N PRO A 18 -1.75 -9.54 0.55
CA PRO A 18 -0.88 -8.39 0.35
C PRO A 18 -1.82 -7.28 -0.12
N ALA A 19 -1.86 -6.18 0.63
CA ALA A 19 -2.57 -4.98 0.21
C ALA A 19 -2.08 -4.73 -1.20
N SER A 20 -2.93 -5.01 -2.17
CA SER A 20 -2.59 -4.74 -3.55
C SER A 20 -2.34 -3.25 -3.57
N PRO A 21 -1.16 -2.80 -4.04
CA PRO A 21 -1.02 -1.41 -4.43
C PRO A 21 -2.28 -1.12 -5.27
N GLY A 22 -3.02 -0.05 -4.95
CA GLY A 22 -4.22 0.30 -5.69
C GLY A 22 -3.98 0.18 -7.21
N PRO A 23 -4.99 -0.17 -8.01
CA PRO A 23 -4.83 -0.68 -9.38
C PRO A 23 -3.94 0.14 -10.34
N ASP A 24 -3.57 1.37 -9.99
CA ASP A 24 -2.79 2.31 -10.80
C ASP A 24 -1.29 2.37 -10.49
N VAL A 25 -0.83 2.00 -9.29
CA VAL A 25 0.62 1.88 -8.99
C VAL A 25 1.23 0.64 -9.65
N ALA A 26 0.42 -0.32 -10.10
CA ALA A 26 0.86 -1.50 -10.84
C ALA A 26 1.53 -1.15 -12.19
N SER A 27 1.15 -0.03 -12.82
CA SER A 27 1.72 0.48 -14.07
C SER A 27 2.94 1.38 -13.90
N ILE A 28 3.16 1.90 -12.70
CA ILE A 28 4.31 2.74 -12.37
C ILE A 28 5.51 1.81 -12.12
N GLY A 29 6.73 2.24 -12.46
CA GLY A 29 7.94 1.42 -12.38
C GLY A 29 8.16 0.75 -11.01
N GLN A 30 9.10 -0.19 -10.93
CA GLN A 30 9.36 -0.90 -9.66
C GLN A 30 9.75 0.07 -8.53
N CYS A 31 10.51 1.12 -8.83
CA CYS A 31 10.99 2.04 -7.81
C CYS A 31 9.83 2.78 -7.08
N PRO A 32 8.84 3.38 -7.77
CA PRO A 32 7.68 3.95 -7.10
C PRO A 32 6.84 2.95 -6.28
N LYS A 33 6.78 1.68 -6.69
CA LYS A 33 6.11 0.62 -5.90
C LYS A 33 6.85 0.34 -4.59
N ASP A 34 8.17 0.29 -4.63
CA ASP A 34 8.98 0.07 -3.45
C ASP A 34 8.81 1.25 -2.47
N CYS A 35 8.91 2.49 -2.99
CA CYS A 35 8.61 3.69 -2.20
C CYS A 35 7.20 3.68 -1.61
N TRP A 36 6.17 3.30 -2.40
CA TRP A 36 4.80 3.19 -1.90
C TRP A 36 4.71 2.25 -0.70
N ASN A 37 5.31 1.06 -0.78
CA ASN A 37 5.28 0.09 0.29
C ASN A 37 6.03 0.58 1.54
N GLU A 38 7.20 1.20 1.37
CA GLU A 38 7.98 1.77 2.47
C GLU A 38 7.25 2.94 3.14
N SER A 39 6.63 3.82 2.37
CA SER A 39 5.85 4.96 2.87
C SER A 39 4.57 4.50 3.57
N ALA A 40 3.89 3.47 3.06
CA ALA A 40 2.71 2.90 3.71
C ALA A 40 3.05 2.29 5.08
N ALA A 41 4.19 1.59 5.16
CA ALA A 41 4.68 1.04 6.42
C ALA A 41 5.04 2.14 7.45
N GLN A 42 5.50 3.31 6.98
CA GLN A 42 5.88 4.44 7.84
C GLN A 42 4.69 5.32 8.25
N ALA A 43 3.69 5.47 7.37
CA ALA A 43 2.54 6.35 7.59
C ALA A 43 1.66 5.93 8.77
N GLY A 44 1.64 4.64 9.10
CA GLY A 44 0.82 4.10 10.20
C GLY A 44 -0.69 4.10 9.91
N CYS A 45 -1.07 4.32 8.65
CA CYS A 45 -2.43 4.27 8.11
C CYS A 45 -2.39 3.56 6.74
N ASP A 46 -3.56 3.15 6.20
CA ASP A 46 -3.63 2.47 4.91
C ASP A 46 -4.02 3.44 3.78
N PRO A 47 -3.07 3.90 2.95
CA PRO A 47 -3.32 4.87 1.89
C PRO A 47 -4.20 4.32 0.75
N ASN A 48 -4.47 3.01 0.71
CA ASN A 48 -5.34 2.43 -0.32
C ASN A 48 -6.83 2.51 0.04
N THR A 49 -7.17 2.88 1.29
CA THR A 49 -8.55 2.89 1.80
C THR A 49 -8.91 4.14 2.61
N ASP A 50 -7.94 5.01 2.86
CA ASP A 50 -8.06 6.22 3.66
C ASP A 50 -7.46 7.41 2.89
N ASP A 51 -8.31 8.30 2.39
CA ASP A 51 -7.89 9.46 1.60
C ASP A 51 -7.13 10.48 2.44
N ASP A 52 -7.46 10.64 3.73
CA ASP A 52 -6.73 11.51 4.65
C ASP A 52 -5.31 10.96 4.90
N CYS A 53 -5.16 9.64 4.90
CA CYS A 53 -3.85 9.00 4.91
C CYS A 53 -3.10 9.26 3.61
N LEU A 54 -3.71 8.89 2.47
CA LEU A 54 -3.14 8.97 1.12
C LEU A 54 -2.62 10.38 0.82
N CYS A 55 -3.45 11.39 1.09
CA CYS A 55 -3.18 12.80 0.78
C CYS A 55 -2.58 13.58 1.96
N GLY A 56 -2.30 12.89 3.07
CA GLY A 56 -1.63 13.42 4.25
C GLY A 56 -0.19 12.96 4.34
N ILE A 57 0.17 12.33 5.47
CA ILE A 57 1.55 11.92 5.76
C ILE A 57 2.11 10.95 4.72
N PHE A 58 1.28 10.09 4.13
CA PHE A 58 1.73 9.15 3.12
C PHE A 58 2.25 9.87 1.88
N PHE A 59 1.54 10.90 1.40
CA PHE A 59 1.92 11.71 0.25
C PHE A 59 3.35 12.25 0.40
N ASP A 60 3.65 12.88 1.53
CA ASP A 60 4.97 13.45 1.79
C ASP A 60 6.08 12.37 1.81
N LEU A 61 5.79 11.22 2.44
CA LEU A 61 6.73 10.11 2.52
C LEU A 61 7.02 9.52 1.13
N VAL A 62 5.99 9.28 0.32
CA VAL A 62 6.17 8.63 -0.99
C VAL A 62 6.82 9.58 -1.99
N THR A 63 6.43 10.87 -2.00
CA THR A 63 7.04 11.87 -2.88
C THR A 63 8.50 12.12 -2.55
N THR A 64 8.85 12.15 -1.26
CA THR A 64 10.25 12.22 -0.81
C THR A 64 11.04 11.02 -1.30
N CYS A 65 10.58 9.79 -0.99
CA CYS A 65 11.26 8.56 -1.39
C CYS A 65 11.51 8.51 -2.91
N VAL A 66 10.47 8.77 -3.71
CA VAL A 66 10.58 8.69 -5.17
C VAL A 66 11.51 9.76 -5.72
N SER A 67 11.51 10.97 -5.14
CA SER A 67 12.41 12.05 -5.56
C SER A 67 13.89 11.78 -5.26
N GLU A 68 14.19 11.05 -4.19
CA GLU A 68 15.56 10.74 -3.76
C GLU A 68 16.12 9.49 -4.44
N THR A 69 15.27 8.51 -4.75
CA THR A 69 15.71 7.16 -5.14
C THR A 69 15.37 6.77 -6.58
N CYS A 70 14.31 7.33 -7.15
CA CYS A 70 13.81 6.92 -8.45
C CYS A 70 14.28 7.81 -9.60
N SER A 71 14.05 7.32 -10.82
CA SER A 71 14.32 8.10 -12.02
C SER A 71 13.34 9.29 -12.15
N ILE A 72 13.72 10.33 -12.91
CA ILE A 72 12.83 11.47 -13.17
C ILE A 72 11.47 11.03 -13.76
N PRO A 73 11.41 10.14 -14.76
CA PRO A 73 10.12 9.64 -15.27
C PRO A 73 9.27 8.95 -14.20
N ASP A 74 9.88 8.16 -13.33
CA ASP A 74 9.18 7.48 -12.22
C ASP A 74 8.64 8.48 -11.19
N ASN A 75 9.43 9.52 -10.88
CA ASN A 75 9.00 10.63 -10.04
C ASN A 75 7.80 11.37 -10.61
N LEU A 76 7.86 11.74 -11.89
CA LEU A 76 6.76 12.42 -12.56
C LEU A 76 5.49 11.55 -12.61
N ALA A 77 5.62 10.24 -12.88
CA ALA A 77 4.49 9.33 -12.89
C ALA A 77 3.83 9.19 -11.51
N ALA A 78 4.63 9.13 -10.44
CA ALA A 78 4.11 9.10 -9.07
C ALA A 78 3.38 10.40 -8.71
N LEU A 79 3.96 11.56 -9.07
CA LEU A 79 3.33 12.87 -8.83
C LEU A 79 2.03 13.04 -9.62
N ASP A 80 1.99 12.65 -10.90
CA ASP A 80 0.79 12.73 -11.74
C ASP A 80 -0.36 11.89 -11.17
N PHE A 81 -0.04 10.69 -10.67
CA PHE A 81 -1.02 9.84 -10.00
C PHE A 81 -1.56 10.50 -8.71
N LEU A 82 -0.66 10.98 -7.83
CA LEU A 82 -1.07 11.55 -6.55
C LEU A 82 -1.80 12.89 -6.70
N ASP A 83 -1.43 13.72 -7.69
CA ASP A 83 -2.14 14.95 -8.02
C ASP A 83 -3.59 14.65 -8.44
N GLY A 84 -3.79 13.62 -9.29
CA GLY A 84 -5.12 13.16 -9.66
C GLY A 84 -5.94 12.62 -8.48
N ALA A 85 -5.31 11.83 -7.59
CA ALA A 85 -5.97 11.20 -6.46
C ALA A 85 -6.35 12.19 -5.34
N CYS A 86 -5.58 13.27 -5.16
CA CYS A 86 -5.71 14.21 -4.05
C CYS A 86 -6.32 15.58 -4.44
N SER A 87 -6.97 15.67 -5.60
CA SER A 87 -7.55 16.91 -6.16
C SER A 87 -9.01 17.19 -5.79
#